data_AF-A0A8H7Q1M8-F1
#
_entry.id   AF-A0A8H7Q1M8-F1
#
_cell.length_a   1.000
_cell.length_b   1.000
_cell.length_c   1.000
_cell.angle_alpha   90.00
_cell.angle_beta   90.00
_cell.angle_gamma   90.00
#
_symmetry.space_group_name_H-M   'P 1'
#
loop_
_entity.id
_entity.type
_entity.pdbx_description
1 polymer ?
#
loop_
_entity_poly.entity_id
_entity_poly.type
_entity_poly.pdbx_seq_one_letter_code
_entity_poly.pdbx_strand_id
1 'polypeptide(L)'
;MPEGTPVRVTYKVNGEEFFVFADHEALEKWQKDKTIPLVEVAASFEVLHIPNGGNTGEAVRPSKGELESAFNTSNSDDIVKKILSEGEVKGSVHVDKGNAYGLGGNKGHE
;
A
#
# COMPACT_ATOMS: atom_id res chain seq x y z
N MET A 1 18.84 12.63 -9.31
CA MET A 1 18.04 11.76 -10.21
C MET A 1 16.66 11.74 -9.58
N PRO A 2 15.55 12.04 -10.27
CA PRO A 2 14.29 12.20 -9.57
C PRO A 2 13.79 10.82 -9.08
N GLU A 3 14.13 10.56 -7.81
CA GLU A 3 13.69 9.46 -6.95
C GLU A 3 12.18 9.57 -6.74
N GLY A 4 11.40 8.91 -7.60
CA GLY A 4 10.03 8.55 -7.24
C GLY A 4 10.12 7.66 -6.00
N THR A 5 9.80 8.20 -4.82
CA THR A 5 9.80 7.40 -3.59
C THR A 5 8.56 6.52 -3.64
N PRO A 6 8.69 5.19 -3.76
CA PRO A 6 7.53 4.31 -3.73
C PRO A 6 6.87 4.46 -2.36
N VAL A 7 5.57 4.73 -2.38
CA VAL A 7 4.74 4.80 -1.19
C VAL A 7 4.06 3.46 -0.96
N ARG A 8 3.95 3.09 0.32
CA ARG A 8 3.19 1.91 0.72
C ARG A 8 1.73 2.31 0.82
N VAL A 9 0.87 1.66 0.05
CA VAL A 9 -0.58 1.83 0.15
C VAL A 9 -1.13 0.64 0.91
N THR A 10 -1.71 0.90 2.08
CA THR A 10 -2.27 -0.11 3.00
C THR A 10 -3.78 -0.12 2.94
N TYR A 11 -4.37 -1.32 2.96
CA TYR A 11 -5.80 -1.52 3.01
C TYR A 11 -6.12 -2.60 4.04
N LYS A 12 -6.98 -2.26 4.99
CA LYS A 12 -7.40 -3.19 6.04
C LYS A 12 -8.80 -3.72 5.74
N VAL A 13 -8.94 -5.03 5.65
CA VAL A 13 -10.20 -5.71 5.36
C VAL A 13 -10.29 -7.01 6.15
N ASN A 14 -11.48 -7.29 6.68
CA ASN A 14 -11.74 -8.50 7.48
C ASN A 14 -10.79 -8.74 8.66
N GLY A 15 -10.15 -7.68 9.19
CA GLY A 15 -9.17 -7.78 10.27
C GLY A 15 -7.73 -8.00 9.81
N GLU A 16 -7.51 -8.26 8.52
CA GLU A 16 -6.20 -8.43 7.89
C GLU A 16 -5.75 -7.13 7.22
N GLU A 17 -4.44 -6.89 7.15
CA GLU A 17 -3.86 -5.71 6.51
C GLU A 17 -3.03 -6.11 5.29
N PHE A 18 -3.46 -5.63 4.13
CA PHE A 18 -2.79 -5.85 2.86
C PHE A 18 -2.16 -4.55 2.39
N PHE A 19 -1.03 -4.64 1.68
CA PHE A 19 -0.39 -3.47 1.12
C PHE A 19 0.30 -3.75 -0.20
N VAL A 20 0.44 -2.68 -0.97
CA VAL A 20 1.16 -2.66 -2.25
C VAL A 20 2.09 -1.46 -2.28
N PHE A 21 3.16 -1.55 -3.07
CA PHE A 21 4.04 -0.42 -3.33
C PHE A 21 3.64 0.23 -4.65
N ALA A 22 3.39 1.54 -4.60
CA ALA A 22 3.05 2.33 -5.77
C ALA A 22 3.89 3.59 -5.82
N ASP A 23 4.13 4.09 -7.01
CA ASP A 23 4.78 5.38 -7.18
C ASP A 23 3.79 6.50 -6.82
N HIS A 24 4.20 7.42 -5.94
CA HIS A 24 3.32 8.50 -5.46
C HIS A 24 2.81 9.36 -6.61
N GLU A 25 3.71 9.73 -7.53
CA GLU A 25 3.38 10.62 -8.63
C GLU A 25 2.49 9.90 -9.65
N ALA A 26 2.80 8.63 -9.95
CA ALA A 26 1.96 7.82 -10.82
C ALA A 26 0.57 7.56 -10.22
N LEU A 27 0.47 7.36 -8.90
CA LEU A 27 -0.80 7.14 -8.21
C LEU A 27 -1.67 8.41 -8.25
N GLU A 28 -1.10 9.58 -8.00
CA GLU A 28 -1.81 10.86 -8.15
C GLU A 28 -2.29 11.09 -9.59
N LYS A 29 -1.46 10.75 -10.58
CA LYS A 29 -1.84 10.82 -11.99
C LYS A 29 -2.96 9.83 -12.31
N TRP A 30 -2.87 8.60 -11.83
CA TRP A 30 -3.86 7.55 -12.06
C TRP A 30 -5.23 7.87 -11.43
N GLN A 31 -5.23 8.50 -10.25
CA GLN A 31 -6.47 8.99 -9.63
C GLN A 31 -7.18 10.04 -10.49
N LYS A 32 -6.43 10.86 -11.23
CA LYS A 32 -6.95 11.86 -12.18
C LYS A 32 -7.30 11.23 -13.53
N ASP A 33 -6.48 10.28 -13.97
CA ASP A 33 -6.56 9.66 -15.28
C ASP A 33 -6.48 8.13 -15.17
N LYS A 34 -7.66 7.49 -15.18
CA LYS A 34 -7.79 6.02 -15.08
C LYS A 34 -7.46 5.29 -16.39
N THR A 35 -6.94 5.97 -17.42
CA THR A 35 -6.45 5.31 -18.63
C THR A 35 -5.03 4.76 -18.45
N ILE A 36 -4.30 5.26 -17.45
CA ILE A 36 -2.97 4.78 -17.09
C ILE A 36 -3.09 3.34 -16.56
N PRO A 37 -2.32 2.39 -17.09
CA PRO A 37 -2.35 1.01 -16.63
C PRO A 37 -1.73 0.91 -15.23
N LEU A 38 -2.28 0.04 -14.40
CA LEU A 38 -1.83 -0.16 -13.03
C LEU A 38 -0.34 -0.55 -12.96
N VAL A 39 0.21 -1.20 -14.01
CA VAL A 39 1.63 -1.59 -14.16
C VAL A 39 2.60 -0.42 -14.17
N GLU A 40 2.14 0.75 -14.62
CA GLU A 40 2.95 1.97 -14.55
C GLU A 40 2.83 2.67 -13.20
N VAL A 41 1.80 2.33 -12.41
CA VAL A 41 1.51 2.96 -11.12
C VAL A 41 2.09 2.16 -9.97
N ALA A 42 1.92 0.84 -9.98
CA ALA A 42 2.44 -0.03 -8.96
C ALA A 42 3.92 -0.30 -9.21
N ALA A 43 4.75 -0.01 -8.21
CA ALA A 43 6.16 -0.34 -8.22
C ALA A 43 6.36 -1.88 -8.20
N SER A 44 5.41 -2.60 -7.59
CA SER A 44 5.32 -4.06 -7.64
C SER A 44 3.85 -4.50 -7.76
N PHE A 45 3.60 -5.48 -8.63
CA PHE A 45 2.27 -6.11 -8.82
C PHE A 45 1.93 -7.17 -7.78
N GLU A 46 2.63 -7.14 -6.67
CA GLU A 46 2.52 -8.15 -5.63
C GLU A 46 1.78 -7.55 -4.45
N VAL A 47 0.63 -8.16 -4.14
CA VAL A 47 -0.08 -7.90 -2.90
C VAL A 47 0.68 -8.62 -1.79
N LEU A 48 1.09 -7.86 -0.79
CA LEU A 48 1.81 -8.36 0.37
C LEU A 48 0.97 -8.10 1.61
N HIS A 49 1.13 -8.95 2.62
CA HIS A 49 0.59 -8.72 3.96
C HIS A 49 1.67 -8.97 5.01
N ILE A 50 1.43 -8.53 6.24
CA ILE A 50 2.27 -8.92 7.38
C ILE A 50 1.42 -9.82 8.29
N PRO A 51 1.76 -11.11 8.45
CA PRO A 51 1.04 -12.01 9.32
C PRO A 51 1.27 -11.55 10.77
N ASN A 52 0.17 -11.36 11.52
CA ASN A 52 0.08 -10.65 12.82
C ASN A 52 -0.07 -9.12 12.76
N GLY A 53 -0.05 -8.53 11.57
CA GLY A 53 -0.23 -7.09 11.37
C GLY A 53 0.98 -6.25 11.83
N GLY A 54 0.96 -4.97 11.44
CA GLY A 54 1.97 -4.00 11.81
C GLY A 54 2.84 -3.53 10.64
N ASN A 55 3.80 -2.66 10.96
CA ASN A 55 4.61 -1.97 9.96
C ASN A 55 6.08 -2.47 9.90
N THR A 56 6.45 -3.37 10.82
CA THR A 56 7.78 -3.95 10.96
C THR A 56 7.65 -5.47 11.08
N GLY A 57 7.64 -6.17 9.95
CA GLY A 57 7.51 -7.61 9.86
C GLY A 57 7.89 -8.10 8.47
N GLU A 58 7.98 -9.42 8.29
CA GLU A 58 8.21 -9.99 6.96
C GLU A 58 6.94 -9.84 6.12
N ALA A 59 7.07 -9.13 5.01
CA ALA A 59 6.03 -9.01 4.01
C ALA A 59 5.94 -10.33 3.24
N VAL A 60 4.87 -11.09 3.45
CA VAL A 60 4.64 -12.34 2.72
C VAL A 60 3.44 -12.19 1.79
N ARG A 61 3.43 -13.00 0.73
CA ARG A 61 2.30 -13.03 -0.20
C ARG A 61 1.15 -13.82 0.44
N PRO A 62 -0.06 -13.25 0.51
CA PRO A 62 -1.22 -13.97 1.02
C PRO A 62 -1.61 -15.11 0.07
N SER A 63 -2.27 -16.12 0.63
CA SER A 63 -2.78 -17.24 -0.16
C SER A 63 -4.03 -16.83 -0.96
N LYS A 64 -4.33 -17.52 -2.07
CA LYS A 64 -5.57 -17.27 -2.85
C LYS A 64 -6.83 -17.27 -1.98
N GLY A 65 -6.94 -18.21 -1.03
CA GLY A 65 -8.08 -18.27 -0.13
C GLY A 65 -8.22 -17.06 0.79
N GLU A 66 -7.11 -16.45 1.22
CA GLU A 66 -7.14 -15.20 2.00
C GLU A 66 -7.59 -14.03 1.13
N LEU A 67 -7.06 -13.92 -0.09
CA LEU A 67 -7.48 -12.90 -1.05
C LEU A 67 -8.97 -13.00 -1.37
N GLU A 68 -9.50 -14.20 -1.61
CA GLU A 68 -10.92 -14.40 -1.88
C GLU A 68 -11.79 -14.11 -0.65
N SER A 69 -11.35 -14.49 0.55
CA SER A 69 -12.05 -14.19 1.80
C SER A 69 -12.11 -12.68 2.07
N ALA A 70 -10.99 -11.98 1.86
CA ALA A 70 -10.85 -10.56 2.12
C ALA A 70 -11.50 -9.68 1.05
N PHE A 71 -11.19 -9.93 -0.22
CA PHE A 71 -11.57 -9.08 -1.34
C PHE A 71 -12.72 -9.62 -2.18
N ASN A 72 -13.22 -10.83 -1.89
CA ASN A 72 -14.19 -11.56 -2.74
C ASN A 72 -13.67 -11.81 -4.17
N THR A 73 -12.35 -11.74 -4.37
CA THR A 73 -11.69 -11.97 -5.66
C THR A 73 -10.30 -12.54 -5.43
N SER A 74 -9.89 -13.46 -6.30
CA SER A 74 -8.52 -14.01 -6.36
C SER A 74 -7.66 -13.32 -7.44
N ASN A 75 -8.19 -12.29 -8.12
CA ASN A 75 -7.49 -11.56 -9.17
C ASN A 75 -6.63 -10.45 -8.59
N SER A 76 -5.31 -10.57 -8.72
CA SER A 76 -4.36 -9.57 -8.23
C SER A 76 -4.63 -8.17 -8.78
N ASP A 77 -4.95 -8.02 -10.07
CA ASP A 77 -5.26 -6.73 -10.68
C ASP A 77 -6.44 -6.00 -10.01
N ASP A 78 -7.55 -6.69 -9.75
CA ASP A 78 -8.71 -6.12 -9.06
C ASP A 78 -8.35 -5.70 -7.63
N ILE A 79 -7.56 -6.53 -6.95
CA ILE A 79 -7.13 -6.28 -5.57
C ILE A 79 -6.19 -5.08 -5.51
N VAL A 80 -5.19 -5.03 -6.39
CA VAL A 80 -4.27 -3.88 -6.50
C VAL A 80 -5.07 -2.62 -6.80
N LYS A 81 -6.00 -2.66 -7.76
CA LYS A 81 -6.87 -1.52 -8.07
C LYS A 81 -7.70 -1.06 -6.86
N LYS A 82 -8.26 -2.00 -6.11
CA LYS A 82 -9.03 -1.77 -4.89
C LYS A 82 -8.15 -1.09 -3.82
N ILE A 83 -6.96 -1.64 -3.56
CA ILE A 83 -6.01 -1.09 -2.59
C ILE A 83 -5.53 0.31 -3.03
N LEU A 84 -5.26 0.54 -4.30
CA LEU A 84 -4.83 1.86 -4.78
C LEU A 84 -5.96 2.90 -4.76
N SER A 85 -7.22 2.47 -4.93
CA SER A 85 -8.37 3.37 -4.96
C SER A 85 -9.00 3.63 -3.59
N GLU A 86 -8.99 2.66 -2.68
CA GLU A 86 -9.64 2.74 -1.36
C GLU A 86 -8.64 2.59 -0.20
N GLY A 87 -7.39 2.25 -0.49
CA GLY A 87 -6.33 2.15 0.51
C GLY A 87 -5.80 3.49 0.95
N GLU A 88 -5.18 3.46 2.13
CA GLU A 88 -4.52 4.59 2.74
C GLU A 88 -3.05 4.59 2.33
N VAL A 89 -2.62 5.66 1.67
CA VAL A 89 -1.22 5.90 1.33
C VAL A 89 -0.46 6.23 2.61
N LYS A 90 0.35 5.29 3.10
CA LYS A 90 1.35 5.54 4.15
C LYS A 90 2.57 6.14 3.46
N GLY A 91 2.48 7.43 3.17
CA GLY A 91 3.53 8.22 2.53
C GLY A 91 4.56 8.75 3.52
N SER A 92 5.82 8.42 3.25
CA SER A 92 7.05 9.06 3.74
C SER A 92 7.35 8.94 5.23
N VAL A 93 8.34 8.09 5.55
CA VAL A 93 9.37 8.49 6.51
C VAL A 93 9.80 9.89 6.10
N HIS A 94 9.36 10.92 6.83
CA HIS A 94 10.02 12.21 6.77
C HIS A 94 11.43 11.92 7.27
N VAL A 95 12.39 11.69 6.37
CA VAL A 95 13.80 11.67 6.74
C VAL A 95 14.16 13.14 7.00
N ASP A 96 13.65 13.67 8.12
CA ASP A 96 14.23 14.85 8.72
C ASP A 96 15.62 14.40 9.11
N LYS A 97 16.64 15.05 8.56
CA LYS A 97 18.04 14.78 8.84
C LYS A 97 18.29 15.00 10.34
N GLY A 98 18.05 13.96 11.14
CA GLY A 98 18.36 13.95 12.56
C GLY A 98 17.20 13.58 13.50
N ASN A 99 16.48 12.47 13.29
CA ASN A 99 16.15 11.56 14.40
C ASN A 99 15.37 10.31 13.95
N ALA A 100 15.74 9.19 14.58
CA ALA A 100 15.02 7.95 14.84
C ALA A 100 13.80 7.57 13.98
N TYR A 101 13.82 6.33 13.48
CA TYR A 101 12.70 5.53 12.97
C TYR A 101 11.50 5.53 13.94
N GLY A 102 10.71 6.60 13.92
CA GLY A 102 9.48 6.77 14.67
C GLY A 102 8.32 6.69 13.71
N LEU A 103 7.64 5.55 13.70
CA LEU A 103 6.33 5.44 13.06
C LEU A 103 5.36 6.28 13.88
N GLY A 104 5.02 7.45 13.34
CA GLY A 104 4.19 8.46 13.99
C GLY A 104 2.87 7.87 14.49
N GLY A 105 2.80 7.65 15.80
CA GLY A 105 1.57 7.44 16.53
C GLY A 105 0.70 8.71 16.43
N ASN A 106 -0.56 8.50 16.12
CA ASN A 106 -1.58 9.53 15.98
C ASN A 106 -1.62 10.41 17.25
N LYS A 107 -1.25 11.69 17.12
CA LYS A 107 -1.46 12.71 18.15
C LYS A 107 -2.90 13.16 18.06
N GLY A 108 -3.79 12.48 18.78
CA GLY A 108 -5.11 12.99 19.11
C GLY A 108 -4.97 14.26 19.95
N HIS A 109 -5.40 15.37 19.36
CA HIS A 109 -5.38 16.71 19.94
C HIS A 109 -6.77 17.03 20.49
N GLU A 110 -6.77 17.50 21.75
CA GLU A 110 -7.81 18.21 22.53
C GLU A 110 -9.03 17.43 23.06
#